data_AF-A0A0Q9X969-F1
#
_entry.id   AF-A0A0Q9X969-F1
#
_cell.length_a   1.000
_cell.length_b   1.000
_cell.length_c   1.000
_cell.angle_alpha   90.00
_cell.angle_beta   90.00
_cell.angle_gamma   90.00
#
_symmetry.space_group_name_H-M   'P 1'
#
loop_
_entity.id
_entity.type
_entity.pdbx_description
1 polymer ?
#
loop_
_entity_poly.entity_id
_entity_poly.type
_entity_poly.pdbx_seq_one_letter_code
_entity_poly.pdbx_strand_id
1 'polypeptide(L)'
;MWRMAAVSNVSFCHVACWFTLVLIIQVISFVLGLALPLIVSYVMDDLGLSLVFYSTPILEIGLYVCPSLIGLSLPITIYYALQGNKNISTGYHIQLALHSQAVILAILVICLTAFGVRSAYILLIPLIFYILSLAFNLLTTLHDRGYAWAGLLKASQIIPFLHTTYILYVLIVVLTPVCARSGSASNKDLPVAVLVAAGTVLAFGFLVPLINTFRRPSLVVFSLLAISALSIYLASSTQIGFPFRPKTSGQRVAYLQVRNKFYEYDGTLSKDESGYLFNFQDRRKESTFVEANVNLTGLYSIKSKCEKQMMCGMPLYDYRYVLNRLESKFLPRTNPIEPPAETKLEFLNKTILNPTTVRYEFNLTGPSHMSLFIQAYEDVEISNWSFSRSYLDNPPPYPLSYHIYFIYGIDNSPLNFFLEFTKADGDFIVPVFQLGVSGHYIELEGDAESQKFASSFPSYGILATWPVLYQRFIF
;
A
#
# COMPACT_ATOMS: atom_id res chain seq x y z
N MET A 1 -34.23 -22.66 -16.93
CA MET A 1 -34.39 -23.98 -16.27
C MET A 1 -35.64 -24.74 -16.73
N TRP A 2 -36.89 -24.23 -16.57
CA TRP A 2 -38.09 -24.96 -17.03
C TRP A 2 -38.05 -25.36 -18.51
N ARG A 3 -37.64 -24.45 -19.40
CA ARG A 3 -37.49 -24.77 -20.83
C ARG A 3 -36.39 -25.80 -21.10
N MET A 4 -35.26 -25.73 -20.40
CA MET A 4 -34.18 -26.73 -20.49
C MET A 4 -34.69 -28.12 -20.08
N ALA A 5 -35.49 -28.20 -19.01
CA ALA A 5 -36.10 -29.45 -18.55
C ALA A 5 -37.05 -30.04 -19.61
N ALA A 6 -37.90 -29.20 -20.20
CA ALA A 6 -38.85 -29.59 -21.25
C ALA A 6 -38.15 -30.07 -22.54
N VAL A 7 -37.13 -29.35 -23.02
CA VAL A 7 -36.40 -29.71 -24.26
C VAL A 7 -35.53 -30.96 -24.06
N SER A 8 -34.93 -31.12 -22.87
CA SER A 8 -34.12 -32.29 -22.54
C SER A 8 -34.93 -33.51 -22.05
N ASN A 9 -36.27 -33.42 -21.98
CA ASN A 9 -37.14 -34.48 -21.44
C ASN A 9 -36.70 -34.98 -20.05
N VAL A 10 -36.28 -34.07 -19.17
CA VAL A 10 -35.87 -34.36 -17.79
C VAL A 10 -36.71 -33.58 -16.78
N SER A 11 -36.75 -34.03 -15.54
CA SER A 11 -37.46 -33.29 -14.48
C SER A 11 -36.77 -31.96 -14.17
N PHE A 12 -37.56 -30.98 -13.71
CA PHE A 12 -37.02 -29.70 -13.22
C PHE A 12 -36.01 -29.91 -12.09
N CYS A 13 -36.30 -30.84 -11.16
CA CYS A 13 -35.41 -31.18 -10.06
C CYS A 13 -34.04 -31.68 -10.54
N HIS A 14 -34.00 -32.44 -11.64
CA HIS A 14 -32.74 -32.88 -12.25
C HIS A 14 -31.90 -31.69 -12.71
N VAL A 15 -32.51 -30.74 -13.45
CA VAL A 15 -31.83 -29.52 -13.91
C VAL A 15 -31.38 -28.65 -12.73
N ALA A 16 -32.20 -28.53 -11.69
CA ALA A 16 -31.86 -27.78 -10.48
C ALA A 16 -30.67 -28.37 -9.74
N CYS A 17 -30.59 -29.70 -9.60
CA CYS A 17 -29.44 -30.37 -8.99
C CYS A 17 -28.13 -30.08 -9.74
N TRP A 18 -28.16 -30.17 -11.08
CA TRP A 18 -27.02 -29.80 -11.91
C TRP A 18 -26.67 -28.32 -11.82
N PHE A 19 -27.67 -27.43 -11.75
CA PHE A 19 -27.44 -26.01 -11.54
C PHE A 19 -26.74 -25.74 -10.20
N THR A 20 -27.17 -26.37 -9.11
CA THR A 20 -26.51 -26.24 -7.79
C THR A 20 -25.04 -26.67 -7.86
N LEU A 21 -24.75 -27.79 -8.52
CA LEU A 21 -23.38 -28.25 -8.69
C LEU A 21 -22.54 -27.27 -9.52
N VAL A 22 -23.06 -26.76 -10.64
CA VAL A 22 -22.38 -25.75 -11.45
C VAL A 22 -22.20 -24.44 -10.69
N LEU A 23 -23.16 -24.05 -9.85
CA LEU A 23 -23.06 -22.89 -8.97
C LEU A 23 -21.92 -23.03 -7.96
N ILE A 24 -21.78 -24.19 -7.30
CA ILE A 24 -20.66 -24.46 -6.40
C ILE A 24 -19.32 -24.33 -7.13
N ILE A 25 -19.22 -24.93 -8.32
CA ILE A 25 -18.01 -24.85 -9.15
C ILE A 25 -17.72 -23.41 -9.57
N GLN A 26 -18.75 -22.64 -9.92
CA GLN A 26 -18.60 -21.24 -10.29
C GLN A 26 -18.15 -20.38 -9.09
N VAL A 27 -18.62 -20.68 -7.88
CA VAL A 27 -18.14 -20.04 -6.65
C VAL A 27 -16.66 -20.35 -6.43
N ILE A 28 -16.23 -21.60 -6.61
CA ILE A 28 -14.82 -21.98 -6.55
C ILE A 28 -14.00 -21.23 -7.61
N SER A 29 -14.46 -21.18 -8.86
CA SER A 29 -13.86 -20.41 -9.95
C SER A 29 -13.72 -18.93 -9.60
N PHE A 30 -14.77 -18.33 -9.03
CA PHE A 30 -14.79 -16.92 -8.62
C PHE A 30 -13.73 -16.65 -7.53
N VAL A 31 -13.69 -17.50 -6.50
CA VAL A 31 -12.71 -17.39 -5.40
C VAL A 31 -11.28 -17.56 -5.93
N LEU A 32 -11.03 -18.58 -6.76
CA LEU A 32 -9.70 -18.79 -7.36
C LEU A 32 -9.29 -17.65 -8.29
N GLY A 33 -10.25 -17.09 -9.04
CA GLY A 33 -10.03 -15.92 -9.89
C GLY A 33 -9.56 -14.68 -9.13
N LEU A 34 -9.94 -14.55 -7.85
CA LEU A 34 -9.46 -13.50 -6.96
C LEU A 34 -8.17 -13.92 -6.21
N ALA A 35 -8.05 -15.18 -5.80
CA ALA A 35 -6.96 -15.65 -4.94
C ALA A 35 -5.64 -15.87 -5.68
N LEU A 36 -5.65 -16.44 -6.89
CA LEU A 36 -4.41 -16.76 -7.62
C LEU A 36 -3.51 -15.54 -7.89
N PRO A 37 -4.04 -14.37 -8.33
CA PRO A 37 -3.23 -13.16 -8.48
C PRO A 37 -2.59 -12.68 -7.16
N LEU A 38 -3.29 -12.86 -6.02
CA LEU A 38 -2.76 -12.50 -4.70
C LEU A 38 -1.63 -13.43 -4.28
N ILE A 39 -1.77 -14.72 -4.57
CA ILE A 39 -0.69 -15.70 -4.32
C ILE A 39 0.54 -15.31 -5.14
N VAL A 40 0.37 -14.97 -6.43
CA VAL A 40 1.49 -14.51 -7.27
C VAL A 40 2.13 -13.24 -6.69
N SER A 41 1.33 -12.23 -6.34
CA SER A 41 1.83 -10.99 -5.72
C SER A 41 2.60 -11.24 -4.42
N TYR A 42 2.08 -12.12 -3.56
CA TYR A 42 2.72 -12.48 -2.30
C TYR A 42 4.05 -13.21 -2.52
N VAL A 43 4.08 -14.21 -3.42
CA VAL A 43 5.30 -14.96 -3.74
C VAL A 43 6.36 -14.03 -4.34
N MET A 44 5.98 -13.11 -5.22
CA MET A 44 6.92 -12.14 -5.80
C MET A 44 7.53 -11.24 -4.72
N ASP A 45 6.73 -10.74 -3.77
CA ASP A 45 7.23 -9.92 -2.66
C ASP A 45 8.14 -10.72 -1.70
N ASP A 46 7.80 -11.97 -1.40
CA ASP A 46 8.61 -12.86 -0.55
C ASP A 46 9.99 -13.16 -1.19
N LEU A 47 10.04 -13.31 -2.51
CA LEU A 47 11.28 -13.40 -3.28
C LEU A 47 12.02 -12.06 -3.43
N GLY A 48 11.51 -11.00 -2.78
CA GLY A 48 12.06 -9.65 -2.86
C GLY A 48 11.74 -8.93 -4.17
N LEU A 49 11.00 -9.53 -5.10
CA LEU A 49 10.66 -9.02 -6.44
C LEU A 49 9.40 -8.14 -6.44
N SER A 50 9.19 -7.29 -5.43
CA SER A 50 8.07 -6.36 -5.38
C SER A 50 8.17 -5.24 -6.45
N LEU A 51 7.04 -4.64 -6.81
CA LEU A 51 6.91 -3.46 -7.70
C LEU A 51 7.26 -3.71 -9.18
N VAL A 52 7.33 -4.96 -9.64
CA VAL A 52 7.73 -5.32 -11.02
C VAL A 52 6.98 -4.53 -12.11
N PHE A 53 5.70 -4.25 -11.88
CA PHE A 53 4.85 -3.52 -12.82
C PHE A 53 5.12 -2.00 -12.87
N TYR A 54 5.91 -1.44 -11.93
CA TYR A 54 6.10 0.00 -11.77
C TYR A 54 6.69 0.66 -13.02
N SER A 55 7.76 0.09 -13.58
CA SER A 55 8.32 0.54 -14.87
C SER A 55 7.73 -0.17 -16.08
N THR A 56 7.05 -1.30 -15.88
CA THR A 56 6.57 -2.15 -16.98
C THR A 56 5.16 -2.70 -16.69
N PRO A 57 4.13 -1.83 -16.80
CA PRO A 57 2.75 -2.19 -16.42
C PRO A 57 2.17 -3.37 -17.21
N ILE A 58 2.69 -3.65 -18.41
CA ILE A 58 2.23 -4.78 -19.24
C ILE A 58 2.44 -6.14 -18.56
N LEU A 59 3.38 -6.25 -17.61
CA LEU A 59 3.59 -7.49 -16.85
C LEU A 59 2.39 -7.85 -15.97
N GLU A 60 1.55 -6.89 -15.58
CA GLU A 60 0.32 -7.15 -14.81
C GLU A 60 -0.61 -8.11 -15.55
N ILE A 61 -0.56 -8.15 -16.89
CA ILE A 61 -1.35 -9.09 -17.69
C ILE A 61 -0.95 -10.53 -17.33
N GLY A 62 0.33 -10.89 -17.41
CA GLY A 62 0.76 -12.25 -17.11
C GLY A 62 0.87 -12.55 -15.61
N LEU A 63 1.15 -11.54 -14.79
CA LEU A 63 1.29 -11.71 -13.33
C LEU A 63 -0.06 -11.77 -12.62
N TYR A 64 -1.09 -11.06 -13.10
CA TYR A 64 -2.37 -10.96 -12.38
C TYR A 64 -3.59 -11.31 -13.27
N VAL A 65 -3.69 -10.80 -14.49
CA VAL A 65 -4.85 -11.10 -15.37
C VAL A 65 -4.88 -12.59 -15.74
N CYS A 66 -3.78 -13.16 -16.21
CA CYS A 66 -3.70 -14.57 -16.60
C CYS A 66 -3.99 -15.52 -15.42
N PRO A 67 -3.38 -15.36 -14.23
CA PRO A 67 -3.75 -16.14 -13.05
C PRO A 67 -5.22 -16.03 -12.66
N SER A 68 -5.81 -14.83 -12.76
CA SER A 68 -7.24 -14.64 -12.52
C SER A 68 -8.09 -15.43 -13.52
N LEU A 69 -7.77 -15.36 -14.82
CA LEU A 69 -8.44 -16.12 -15.87
C LEU A 69 -8.25 -17.63 -15.71
N ILE A 70 -7.09 -18.09 -15.26
CA ILE A 70 -6.85 -19.51 -14.91
C ILE A 70 -7.79 -19.92 -13.78
N GLY A 71 -7.88 -19.12 -12.71
CA GLY A 71 -8.77 -19.38 -11.58
C GLY A 71 -10.24 -19.47 -12.00
N LEU A 72 -10.68 -18.57 -12.89
CA LEU A 72 -12.04 -18.59 -13.42
C LEU A 72 -12.32 -19.78 -14.34
N SER A 73 -11.34 -20.16 -15.18
CA SER A 73 -11.53 -21.12 -16.27
C SER A 73 -11.20 -22.57 -15.90
N LEU A 74 -10.24 -22.82 -15.02
CA LEU A 74 -9.72 -24.16 -14.75
C LEU A 74 -10.77 -25.07 -14.07
N PRO A 75 -11.46 -24.68 -12.97
CA PRO A 75 -12.44 -25.55 -12.32
C PRO A 75 -13.59 -25.92 -13.25
N ILE A 76 -14.11 -24.92 -13.98
CA ILE A 76 -15.21 -25.15 -14.92
C ILE A 76 -14.77 -26.01 -16.11
N THR A 77 -13.54 -25.87 -16.60
CA THR A 77 -13.00 -26.71 -17.69
C THR A 77 -12.79 -28.16 -17.25
N ILE A 78 -12.26 -28.38 -16.03
CA ILE A 78 -12.14 -29.71 -15.43
C ILE A 78 -13.53 -30.34 -15.28
N TYR A 79 -14.49 -29.57 -14.79
CA TYR A 79 -15.87 -30.03 -14.69
C TYR A 79 -16.42 -30.52 -16.02
N TYR A 80 -16.30 -29.73 -17.09
CA TYR A 80 -16.77 -30.15 -18.42
C TYR A 80 -16.03 -31.35 -18.99
N ALA A 81 -14.74 -31.54 -18.66
CA ALA A 81 -13.99 -32.70 -19.07
C ALA A 81 -14.44 -33.98 -18.35
N LEU A 82 -14.87 -33.86 -17.09
CA LEU A 82 -15.30 -34.99 -16.25
C LEU A 82 -16.81 -35.26 -16.32
N GLN A 83 -17.59 -34.31 -16.84
CA GLN A 83 -19.03 -34.40 -16.83
C GLN A 83 -19.53 -35.52 -17.76
N GLY A 84 -20.15 -36.55 -17.19
CA GLY A 84 -20.72 -37.69 -17.93
C GLY A 84 -22.21 -37.58 -18.28
N ASN A 85 -22.87 -36.45 -18.03
CA ASN A 85 -24.31 -36.31 -18.26
C ASN A 85 -24.62 -36.11 -19.75
N LYS A 86 -25.28 -37.10 -20.36
CA LYS A 86 -25.72 -37.05 -21.77
C LYS A 86 -27.14 -36.49 -21.95
N ASN A 87 -27.91 -36.32 -20.87
CA ASN A 87 -29.33 -35.94 -20.94
C ASN A 87 -29.52 -34.43 -21.17
N ILE A 88 -28.58 -33.61 -20.71
CA ILE A 88 -28.59 -32.16 -20.92
C ILE A 88 -27.45 -31.82 -21.88
N SER A 89 -27.74 -31.00 -22.89
CA SER A 89 -26.74 -30.61 -23.88
C SER A 89 -25.61 -29.78 -23.26
N THR A 90 -24.40 -29.89 -23.79
CA THR A 90 -23.25 -29.05 -23.37
C THR A 90 -23.56 -27.56 -23.48
N GLY A 91 -24.33 -27.14 -24.48
CA GLY A 91 -24.77 -25.76 -24.64
C GLY A 91 -25.62 -25.27 -23.46
N TYR A 92 -26.55 -26.10 -22.97
CA TYR A 92 -27.34 -25.77 -21.78
C TYR A 92 -26.50 -25.77 -20.50
N HIS A 93 -25.51 -26.66 -20.35
CA HIS A 93 -24.60 -26.58 -19.21
C HIS A 93 -23.80 -25.26 -19.20
N ILE A 94 -23.35 -24.78 -20.35
CA ILE A 94 -22.65 -23.48 -20.42
C ILE A 94 -23.59 -22.33 -20.06
N GLN A 95 -24.86 -22.40 -20.47
CA GLN A 95 -25.87 -21.44 -20.01
C GLN A 95 -26.08 -21.51 -18.49
N LEU A 96 -26.08 -22.70 -17.88
CA LEU A 96 -26.13 -22.84 -16.41
C LEU A 96 -24.94 -22.17 -15.73
N ALA A 97 -23.71 -22.30 -16.27
CA ALA A 97 -22.53 -21.62 -15.73
C ALA A 97 -22.66 -20.09 -15.79
N LEU A 98 -23.21 -19.56 -16.89
CA LEU A 98 -23.48 -18.13 -17.03
C LEU A 98 -24.58 -17.64 -16.07
N HIS A 99 -25.63 -18.44 -15.86
CA HIS A 99 -26.64 -18.17 -14.85
C HIS A 99 -26.04 -18.17 -13.45
N SER A 100 -25.14 -19.10 -13.14
CA SER A 100 -24.42 -19.15 -11.86
C SER A 100 -23.59 -17.88 -11.64
N GLN A 101 -22.87 -17.41 -12.65
CA GLN A 101 -22.13 -16.15 -12.58
C GLN A 101 -23.06 -14.96 -12.32
N ALA A 102 -24.22 -14.93 -12.97
CA ALA A 102 -25.22 -13.88 -12.75
C ALA A 102 -25.79 -13.92 -11.33
N VAL A 103 -26.04 -15.10 -10.77
CA VAL A 103 -26.50 -15.27 -9.38
C VAL A 103 -25.45 -14.77 -8.39
N ILE A 104 -24.17 -15.11 -8.59
CA ILE A 104 -23.08 -14.63 -7.74
C ILE A 104 -23.01 -13.10 -7.76
N LEU A 105 -23.02 -12.48 -8.94
CA LEU A 105 -23.00 -11.02 -9.06
C LEU A 105 -24.25 -10.37 -8.47
N ALA A 106 -25.44 -10.96 -8.65
CA ALA A 106 -26.68 -10.44 -8.09
C ALA A 106 -26.67 -10.46 -6.56
N ILE A 107 -26.23 -11.56 -5.94
CA ILE A 107 -26.06 -11.65 -4.48
C ILE A 107 -25.09 -10.57 -4.01
N LEU A 108 -23.95 -10.43 -4.69
CA LEU A 108 -22.92 -9.46 -4.30
C LEU A 108 -23.42 -8.01 -4.41
N VAL A 109 -24.17 -7.67 -5.46
CA VAL A 109 -24.83 -6.36 -5.62
C VAL A 109 -25.83 -6.10 -4.49
N ILE A 110 -26.69 -7.07 -4.17
CA ILE A 110 -27.69 -6.95 -3.10
C ILE A 110 -27.00 -6.72 -1.76
N CYS A 111 -25.98 -7.53 -1.42
CA CYS A 111 -25.22 -7.40 -0.20
C CYS A 111 -24.51 -6.04 -0.10
N LEU A 112 -23.77 -5.62 -1.13
CA LEU A 112 -23.05 -4.35 -1.12
C LEU A 112 -23.99 -3.15 -1.03
N THR A 113 -25.15 -3.22 -1.67
CA THR A 113 -26.18 -2.17 -1.61
C THR A 113 -26.79 -2.10 -0.21
N ALA A 114 -27.06 -3.25 0.43
CA ALA A 114 -27.52 -3.32 1.81
C ALA A 114 -26.50 -2.72 2.81
N PHE A 115 -25.20 -2.87 2.53
CA PHE A 115 -24.12 -2.24 3.31
C PHE A 115 -23.87 -0.76 2.96
N GLY A 116 -24.63 -0.17 2.03
CA GLY A 116 -24.49 1.24 1.64
C GLY A 116 -23.26 1.54 0.77
N VAL A 117 -22.66 0.52 0.14
CA VAL A 117 -21.48 0.68 -0.73
C VAL A 117 -21.91 1.28 -2.07
N ARG A 118 -21.61 2.58 -2.27
CA ARG A 118 -22.01 3.34 -3.46
C ARG A 118 -21.43 2.79 -4.77
N SER A 119 -20.27 2.14 -4.74
CA SER A 119 -19.61 1.57 -5.93
C SER A 119 -20.21 0.24 -6.41
N ALA A 120 -21.27 -0.27 -5.76
CA ALA A 120 -21.93 -1.51 -6.17
C ALA A 120 -22.45 -1.48 -7.62
N TYR A 121 -22.71 -0.30 -8.19
CA TYR A 121 -23.14 -0.14 -9.59
C TYR A 121 -22.15 -0.72 -10.62
N ILE A 122 -20.85 -0.78 -10.29
CA ILE A 122 -19.82 -1.32 -11.20
C ILE A 122 -20.11 -2.79 -11.52
N LEU A 123 -20.62 -3.54 -10.55
CA LEU A 123 -20.99 -4.94 -10.69
C LEU A 123 -22.32 -5.13 -11.41
N LEU A 124 -23.20 -4.13 -11.29
CA LEU A 124 -24.53 -4.14 -11.89
C LEU A 124 -24.46 -4.03 -13.41
N ILE A 125 -23.50 -3.28 -13.96
CA ILE A 125 -23.35 -3.08 -15.41
C ILE A 125 -23.20 -4.40 -16.17
N PRO A 126 -22.20 -5.28 -15.92
CA PRO A 126 -22.10 -6.55 -16.62
C PRO A 126 -23.33 -7.44 -16.43
N LEU A 127 -23.97 -7.37 -15.25
CA LEU A 127 -25.20 -8.10 -14.95
C LEU A 127 -26.40 -7.63 -15.80
N ILE A 128 -26.61 -6.31 -15.94
CA ILE A 128 -27.69 -5.75 -16.79
C ILE A 128 -27.51 -6.21 -18.24
N PHE A 129 -26.31 -6.09 -18.79
CA PHE A 129 -26.04 -6.48 -20.17
C PHE A 129 -26.20 -7.99 -20.38
N TYR A 130 -25.85 -8.81 -19.39
CA TYR A 130 -26.15 -10.23 -19.40
C TYR A 130 -27.67 -10.51 -19.42
N ILE A 131 -28.44 -9.84 -18.56
CA ILE A 131 -29.91 -9.99 -18.49
C ILE A 131 -30.58 -9.53 -19.80
N LEU A 132 -30.14 -8.42 -20.38
CA LEU A 132 -30.65 -7.94 -21.68
C LEU A 132 -30.39 -8.97 -22.80
N SER A 133 -29.18 -9.53 -22.83
CA SER A 133 -28.84 -10.61 -23.76
C SER A 133 -29.71 -11.85 -23.54
N LEU A 134 -29.92 -12.24 -22.28
CA LEU A 134 -30.77 -13.37 -21.93
C LEU A 134 -32.22 -13.15 -22.36
N ALA A 135 -32.80 -11.97 -22.09
CA ALA A 135 -34.16 -11.61 -22.46
C ALA A 135 -34.35 -11.68 -23.98
N PHE A 136 -33.43 -11.09 -24.75
CA PHE A 136 -33.52 -11.10 -26.21
C PHE A 136 -33.28 -12.50 -26.79
N ASN A 137 -32.40 -13.32 -26.20
CA ASN A 137 -32.26 -14.73 -26.56
C ASN A 137 -33.53 -15.56 -26.31
N LEU A 138 -34.29 -15.24 -25.26
CA LEU A 138 -35.59 -15.87 -24.97
C LEU A 138 -36.66 -15.43 -25.98
N LEU A 139 -36.75 -14.14 -26.27
CA LEU A 139 -37.70 -13.56 -27.24
C LEU A 139 -37.47 -14.08 -28.67
N THR A 140 -36.21 -14.21 -29.09
CA THR A 140 -35.84 -14.65 -30.44
C THR A 140 -35.68 -16.16 -30.57
N THR A 141 -35.83 -16.93 -29.48
CA THR A 141 -35.65 -18.39 -29.42
C THR A 141 -34.24 -18.89 -29.81
N LEU A 142 -33.23 -18.01 -29.88
CA LEU A 142 -31.85 -18.35 -30.24
C LEU A 142 -31.17 -19.31 -29.25
N HIS A 143 -31.66 -19.37 -28.02
CA HIS A 143 -31.17 -20.28 -26.98
C HIS A 143 -31.41 -21.77 -27.28
N ASP A 144 -32.32 -22.11 -28.19
CA ASP A 144 -32.57 -23.50 -28.61
C ASP A 144 -31.81 -23.87 -29.90
N ARG A 145 -31.18 -22.90 -30.56
CA ARG A 145 -30.45 -23.09 -31.83
C ARG A 145 -28.94 -23.33 -31.59
N GLY A 146 -28.62 -24.31 -30.75
CA GLY A 146 -27.23 -24.68 -30.45
C GLY A 146 -26.46 -23.55 -29.75
N TYR A 147 -25.41 -23.04 -30.38
CA TYR A 147 -24.55 -21.97 -29.84
C TYR A 147 -24.90 -20.55 -30.33
N ALA A 148 -26.01 -20.38 -31.07
CA ALA A 148 -26.40 -19.08 -31.62
C ALA A 148 -26.55 -17.98 -30.53
N TRP A 149 -27.04 -18.36 -29.34
CA TRP A 149 -27.19 -17.47 -28.20
C TRP A 149 -25.88 -16.83 -27.71
N ALA A 150 -24.73 -17.50 -27.95
CA ALA A 150 -23.43 -17.01 -27.52
C ALA A 150 -22.96 -15.78 -28.33
N GLY A 151 -23.43 -15.62 -29.57
CA GLY A 151 -23.12 -14.43 -30.38
C GLY A 151 -23.71 -13.17 -29.77
N LEU A 152 -24.97 -13.22 -29.35
CA LEU A 152 -25.63 -12.11 -28.69
C LEU A 152 -25.03 -11.82 -27.32
N LEU A 153 -24.63 -12.86 -26.58
CA LEU A 153 -23.91 -12.67 -25.32
C LEU A 153 -22.60 -11.90 -25.56
N LYS A 154 -21.75 -12.37 -26.49
CA LYS A 154 -20.49 -11.70 -26.82
C LYS A 154 -20.71 -10.24 -27.20
N ALA A 155 -21.69 -9.95 -28.06
CA ALA A 155 -22.03 -8.58 -28.46
C ALA A 155 -22.47 -7.71 -27.26
N SER A 156 -23.33 -8.24 -26.39
CA SER A 156 -23.79 -7.52 -25.20
C SER A 156 -22.67 -7.21 -24.20
N GLN A 157 -21.64 -8.05 -24.15
CA GLN A 157 -20.53 -7.90 -23.19
C GLN A 157 -19.44 -6.93 -23.68
N ILE A 158 -19.49 -6.43 -24.92
CA ILE A 158 -18.53 -5.43 -25.42
C ILE A 158 -18.53 -4.17 -24.56
N ILE A 159 -19.72 -3.62 -24.23
CA ILE A 159 -19.84 -2.40 -23.44
C ILE A 159 -19.35 -2.61 -21.99
N PRO A 160 -19.81 -3.65 -21.25
CA PRO A 160 -19.27 -3.97 -19.94
C PRO A 160 -17.75 -4.18 -19.93
N PHE A 161 -17.21 -4.85 -20.95
CA PHE A 161 -15.77 -5.07 -21.10
C PHE A 161 -15.03 -3.74 -21.23
N LEU A 162 -15.44 -2.88 -22.16
CA LEU A 162 -14.82 -1.55 -22.36
C LEU A 162 -14.94 -0.68 -21.12
N HIS A 163 -16.11 -0.65 -20.48
CA HIS A 163 -16.34 0.10 -19.25
C HIS A 163 -15.42 -0.36 -18.11
N THR A 164 -15.37 -1.66 -17.86
CA THR A 164 -14.57 -2.25 -16.77
C THR A 164 -13.08 -2.07 -17.02
N THR A 165 -12.62 -2.35 -18.24
CA THR A 165 -11.20 -2.21 -18.60
C THR A 165 -10.74 -0.76 -18.58
N TYR A 166 -11.59 0.20 -18.97
CA TYR A 166 -11.29 1.62 -18.84
C TYR A 166 -11.14 2.05 -17.39
N ILE A 167 -12.07 1.67 -16.50
CA ILE A 167 -11.97 1.96 -15.06
C ILE A 167 -10.71 1.33 -14.47
N LEU A 168 -10.45 0.06 -14.80
CA LEU A 168 -9.27 -0.65 -14.35
C LEU A 168 -7.98 0.06 -14.79
N TYR A 169 -7.90 0.47 -16.06
CA TYR A 169 -6.77 1.21 -16.61
C TYR A 169 -6.52 2.53 -15.85
N VAL A 170 -7.56 3.34 -15.65
CA VAL A 170 -7.43 4.61 -14.91
C VAL A 170 -6.96 4.35 -13.47
N LEU A 171 -7.50 3.34 -12.80
CA LEU A 171 -7.11 3.00 -11.44
C LEU A 171 -5.66 2.49 -11.37
N ILE A 172 -5.20 1.66 -12.31
CA ILE A 172 -3.79 1.22 -12.38
C ILE A 172 -2.88 2.43 -12.58
N VAL A 173 -3.17 3.30 -13.55
CA VAL A 173 -2.36 4.50 -13.83
C VAL A 173 -2.24 5.41 -12.61
N VAL A 174 -3.32 5.57 -11.83
CA VAL A 174 -3.32 6.40 -10.62
C VAL A 174 -2.68 5.70 -9.42
N LEU A 175 -2.95 4.41 -9.22
CA LEU A 175 -2.50 3.68 -8.03
C LEU A 175 -1.04 3.25 -8.13
N THR A 176 -0.52 2.92 -9.30
CA THR A 176 0.88 2.51 -9.48
C THR A 176 1.88 3.51 -8.85
N PRO A 177 1.79 4.84 -9.09
CA PRO A 177 2.67 5.79 -8.42
C PRO A 177 2.33 6.02 -6.93
N VAL A 178 1.08 5.81 -6.49
CA VAL A 178 0.68 5.94 -5.08
C VAL A 178 1.21 4.77 -4.25
N CYS A 179 1.08 3.55 -4.78
CA CYS A 179 1.56 2.30 -4.20
C CYS A 179 3.08 2.32 -4.01
N ALA A 180 3.83 2.85 -4.97
CA ALA A 180 5.27 3.03 -4.83
C ALA A 180 5.67 4.01 -3.71
N ARG A 181 4.78 4.93 -3.30
CA ARG A 181 5.11 6.07 -2.41
C ARG A 181 4.55 5.97 -0.99
N SER A 182 3.93 4.84 -0.64
CA SER A 182 3.15 4.72 0.60
C SER A 182 3.93 4.13 1.79
N GLY A 183 5.25 4.05 1.72
CA GLY A 183 6.10 3.49 2.77
C GLY A 183 6.43 2.01 2.56
N SER A 184 7.57 1.58 3.08
CA SER A 184 8.13 0.24 2.83
C SER A 184 7.52 -0.88 3.70
N ALA A 185 6.78 -0.53 4.75
CA ALA A 185 6.19 -1.47 5.70
C ALA A 185 5.12 -2.39 5.07
N SER A 186 4.27 -1.87 4.18
CA SER A 186 3.16 -2.62 3.59
C SER A 186 3.46 -3.05 2.15
N ASN A 187 3.13 -4.29 1.80
CA ASN A 187 3.14 -4.75 0.41
C ASN A 187 1.99 -4.09 -0.37
N LYS A 188 2.34 -3.17 -1.27
CA LYS A 188 1.37 -2.44 -2.11
C LYS A 188 1.09 -3.11 -3.45
N ASP A 189 1.77 -4.21 -3.77
CA ASP A 189 1.46 -5.04 -4.93
C ASP A 189 0.14 -5.79 -4.69
N LEU A 190 -0.17 -6.14 -3.43
CA LEU A 190 -1.42 -6.81 -3.05
C LEU A 190 -2.67 -6.02 -3.45
N PRO A 191 -2.85 -4.74 -3.08
CA PRO A 191 -3.95 -3.91 -3.57
C PRO A 191 -4.07 -3.85 -5.10
N VAL A 192 -2.95 -3.79 -5.82
CA VAL A 192 -2.94 -3.78 -7.29
C VAL A 192 -3.40 -5.13 -7.83
N ALA A 193 -2.91 -6.23 -7.27
CA ALA A 193 -3.34 -7.57 -7.64
C ALA A 193 -4.84 -7.80 -7.36
N VAL A 194 -5.38 -7.32 -6.22
CA VAL A 194 -6.83 -7.36 -5.93
C VAL A 194 -7.60 -6.60 -7.01
N LEU A 195 -7.16 -5.39 -7.34
CA LEU A 195 -7.83 -4.55 -8.30
C LEU A 195 -7.85 -5.18 -9.70
N VAL A 196 -6.69 -5.68 -10.17
CA VAL A 196 -6.56 -6.36 -11.46
C VAL A 196 -7.38 -7.65 -11.48
N ALA A 197 -7.39 -8.42 -10.41
CA ALA A 197 -8.21 -9.62 -10.29
C ALA A 197 -9.71 -9.28 -10.37
N ALA A 198 -10.18 -8.31 -9.59
CA ALA A 198 -11.58 -7.89 -9.59
C ALA A 198 -12.00 -7.35 -10.97
N GLY A 199 -11.19 -6.50 -11.58
CA GLY A 199 -11.42 -5.99 -12.93
C GLY A 199 -11.44 -7.12 -13.97
N THR A 200 -10.57 -8.13 -13.84
CA THR A 200 -10.58 -9.30 -14.73
C THR A 200 -11.84 -10.13 -14.58
N VAL A 201 -12.27 -10.41 -13.34
CA VAL A 201 -13.51 -11.13 -13.05
C VAL A 201 -14.73 -10.40 -13.63
N LEU A 202 -14.77 -9.08 -13.57
CA LEU A 202 -15.87 -8.29 -14.10
C LEU A 202 -15.85 -8.19 -15.62
N ALA A 203 -14.67 -8.03 -16.23
CA ALA A 203 -14.53 -7.94 -17.67
C ALA A 203 -14.76 -9.29 -18.37
N PHE A 204 -14.36 -10.40 -17.74
CA PHE A 204 -14.34 -11.71 -18.38
C PHE A 204 -15.25 -12.76 -17.73
N GLY A 205 -15.90 -12.49 -16.61
CA GLY A 205 -16.71 -13.48 -15.87
C GLY A 205 -17.81 -14.13 -16.70
N PHE A 206 -18.46 -13.38 -17.61
CA PHE A 206 -19.46 -13.91 -18.55
C PHE A 206 -18.87 -14.44 -19.86
N LEU A 207 -17.58 -14.21 -20.12
CA LEU A 207 -16.90 -14.65 -21.35
C LEU A 207 -16.10 -15.94 -21.12
N VAL A 208 -15.51 -16.13 -19.94
CA VAL A 208 -14.67 -17.30 -19.60
C VAL A 208 -15.42 -18.63 -19.75
N PRO A 209 -16.69 -18.78 -19.32
CA PRO A 209 -17.41 -20.05 -19.53
C PRO A 209 -17.48 -20.46 -21.02
N LEU A 210 -17.44 -19.49 -21.94
CA LEU A 210 -17.47 -19.75 -23.38
C LEU A 210 -16.19 -20.42 -23.91
N ILE A 211 -15.10 -20.46 -23.14
CA ILE A 211 -13.90 -21.23 -23.50
C ILE A 211 -14.27 -22.70 -23.78
N ASN A 212 -15.24 -23.24 -23.04
CA ASN A 212 -15.72 -24.62 -23.20
C ASN A 212 -16.56 -24.85 -24.46
N THR A 213 -16.79 -23.83 -25.29
CA THR A 213 -17.34 -23.98 -26.65
C THR A 213 -16.27 -24.32 -27.69
N PHE A 214 -14.99 -24.08 -27.38
CA PHE A 214 -13.90 -24.40 -28.30
C PHE A 214 -13.67 -25.91 -28.38
N ARG A 215 -13.10 -26.36 -29.50
CA ARG A 215 -12.74 -27.77 -29.71
C ARG A 215 -11.73 -28.29 -28.69
N ARG A 216 -10.85 -27.43 -28.16
CA ARG A 216 -9.79 -27.76 -27.19
C ARG A 216 -9.70 -26.68 -26.10
N PRO A 217 -10.60 -26.67 -25.11
CA PRO A 217 -10.60 -25.66 -24.04
C PRO A 217 -9.33 -25.72 -23.18
N SER A 218 -8.77 -26.92 -23.00
CA SER A 218 -7.50 -27.11 -22.27
C SER A 218 -6.32 -26.36 -22.89
N LEU A 219 -6.31 -26.18 -24.21
CA LEU A 219 -5.25 -25.43 -24.89
C LEU A 219 -5.28 -23.96 -24.47
N VAL A 220 -6.47 -23.36 -24.35
CA VAL A 220 -6.62 -21.97 -23.91
C VAL A 220 -6.10 -21.80 -22.48
N VAL A 221 -6.45 -22.71 -21.57
CA VAL A 221 -5.96 -22.69 -20.18
C VAL A 221 -4.43 -22.86 -20.14
N PHE A 222 -3.88 -23.78 -20.96
CA PHE A 222 -2.44 -23.96 -21.08
C PHE A 222 -1.74 -22.71 -21.63
N SER A 223 -2.32 -22.01 -22.61
CA SER A 223 -1.79 -20.75 -23.11
C SER A 223 -1.76 -19.66 -22.04
N LEU A 224 -2.81 -19.54 -21.22
CA LEU A 224 -2.83 -18.60 -20.09
C LEU A 224 -1.73 -18.93 -19.07
N LEU A 225 -1.53 -20.23 -18.78
CA LEU A 225 -0.47 -20.69 -17.89
C LEU A 225 0.92 -20.39 -18.47
N ALA A 226 1.12 -20.62 -19.77
CA ALA A 226 2.38 -20.34 -20.45
C ALA A 226 2.70 -18.83 -20.44
N ILE A 227 1.71 -17.97 -20.70
CA ILE A 227 1.88 -16.51 -20.63
C ILE A 227 2.23 -16.09 -19.20
N SER A 228 1.54 -16.63 -18.20
CA SER A 228 1.82 -16.32 -16.80
C SER A 228 3.23 -16.76 -16.39
N ALA A 229 3.62 -17.98 -16.72
CA ALA A 229 4.97 -18.50 -16.45
C ALA A 229 6.04 -17.66 -17.16
N LEU A 230 5.81 -17.26 -18.41
CA LEU A 230 6.71 -16.38 -19.15
C LEU A 230 6.83 -15.01 -18.47
N SER A 231 5.72 -14.40 -18.06
CA SER A 231 5.77 -13.11 -17.36
C SER A 231 6.46 -13.20 -16.00
N ILE A 232 6.28 -14.29 -15.25
CA ILE A 232 7.03 -14.55 -14.01
C ILE A 232 8.52 -14.64 -14.32
N TYR A 233 8.93 -15.41 -15.35
CA TYR A 233 10.32 -15.51 -15.77
C TYR A 233 10.91 -14.16 -16.19
N LEU A 234 10.18 -13.38 -16.99
CA LEU A 234 10.61 -12.03 -17.39
C LEU A 234 10.74 -11.10 -16.19
N ALA A 235 9.83 -11.21 -15.22
CA ALA A 235 9.84 -10.43 -13.99
C ALA A 235 10.98 -10.82 -13.04
N SER A 236 11.31 -12.10 -12.92
CA SER A 236 12.30 -12.58 -11.96
C SER A 236 13.73 -12.57 -12.50
N SER A 237 13.90 -12.82 -13.80
CA SER A 237 15.20 -13.21 -14.37
C SER A 237 15.72 -12.25 -15.44
N THR A 238 15.01 -11.16 -15.71
CA THR A 238 15.44 -10.17 -16.71
C THR A 238 15.29 -8.73 -16.20
N GLN A 239 15.95 -7.79 -16.88
CA GLN A 239 15.85 -6.36 -16.56
C GLN A 239 14.45 -5.78 -16.77
N ILE A 240 13.57 -6.50 -17.48
CA ILE A 240 12.16 -6.11 -17.64
C ILE A 240 11.45 -6.08 -16.28
N GLY A 241 11.83 -6.97 -15.36
CA GLY A 241 11.26 -7.01 -14.02
C GLY A 241 11.85 -6.02 -13.02
N PHE A 242 12.97 -5.39 -13.35
CA PHE A 242 13.56 -4.36 -12.48
C PHE A 242 12.61 -3.15 -12.44
N PRO A 243 12.15 -2.71 -11.26
CA PRO A 243 11.02 -1.78 -11.16
C PRO A 243 11.37 -0.31 -11.48
N PHE A 244 12.66 0.05 -11.47
CA PHE A 244 13.06 1.46 -11.52
C PHE A 244 13.72 1.86 -12.85
N ARG A 245 13.42 3.06 -13.33
CA ARG A 245 14.04 3.68 -14.51
C ARG A 245 14.34 5.16 -14.26
N PRO A 246 15.46 5.69 -14.79
CA PRO A 246 15.75 7.11 -14.72
C PRO A 246 14.60 7.94 -15.31
N LYS A 247 14.27 9.07 -14.67
CA LYS A 247 13.28 10.08 -15.08
C LYS A 247 11.80 9.64 -15.09
N THR A 248 11.48 8.38 -15.37
CA THR A 248 10.08 7.92 -15.50
C THR A 248 9.55 7.21 -14.27
N SER A 249 10.35 6.34 -13.65
CA SER A 249 9.96 5.48 -12.52
C SER A 249 11.13 5.39 -11.55
N GLY A 250 11.56 6.53 -11.02
CA GLY A 250 12.68 6.56 -10.08
C GLY A 250 12.30 6.04 -8.69
N GLN A 251 13.27 5.43 -8.01
CA GLN A 251 13.17 5.03 -6.61
C GLN A 251 13.51 6.22 -5.72
N ARG A 252 12.69 6.54 -4.72
CA ARG A 252 12.97 7.68 -3.85
C ARG A 252 13.88 7.27 -2.71
N VAL A 253 14.94 8.04 -2.51
CA VAL A 253 15.89 7.85 -1.42
C VAL A 253 15.82 9.06 -0.52
N ALA A 254 14.98 8.97 0.50
CA ALA A 254 14.89 10.01 1.51
C ALA A 254 15.86 9.66 2.64
N TYR A 255 16.89 10.47 2.83
CA TYR A 255 17.79 10.33 3.98
C TYR A 255 18.25 11.68 4.49
N LEU A 256 18.24 11.84 5.80
CA LEU A 256 18.68 13.07 6.47
C LEU A 256 20.16 12.94 6.81
N GLN A 257 20.92 14.02 6.65
CA GLN A 257 22.30 14.09 7.12
C GLN A 257 22.24 14.64 8.54
N VAL A 258 22.37 13.77 9.53
CA VAL A 258 21.99 14.05 10.91
C VAL A 258 23.21 14.18 11.82
N ARG A 259 23.20 15.20 12.67
CA ARG A 259 23.97 15.23 13.92
C ARG A 259 23.01 15.27 15.11
N ASN A 260 23.07 14.25 15.95
CA ASN A 260 22.27 14.10 17.16
C ASN A 260 23.12 14.40 18.40
N LYS A 261 22.69 15.34 19.24
CA LYS A 261 23.28 15.65 20.54
C LYS A 261 22.28 15.33 21.66
N PHE A 262 22.73 14.63 22.68
CA PHE A 262 21.91 14.24 23.83
C PHE A 262 22.48 14.86 25.10
N TYR A 263 21.72 15.77 25.68
CA TYR A 263 22.02 16.42 26.95
C TYR A 263 21.25 15.71 28.06
N GLU A 264 21.92 15.37 29.14
CA GLU A 264 21.30 14.80 30.34
C GLU A 264 20.81 15.89 31.29
N TYR A 265 20.16 15.48 32.38
CA TYR A 265 19.56 16.38 33.36
C TYR A 265 20.56 17.34 34.02
N ASP A 266 21.82 16.92 34.15
CA ASP A 266 22.92 17.74 34.67
C ASP A 266 23.52 18.70 33.63
N GLY A 267 22.97 18.72 32.41
CA GLY A 267 23.46 19.51 31.29
C GLY A 267 24.65 18.91 30.56
N THR A 268 25.15 17.74 30.97
CA THR A 268 26.28 17.08 30.30
C THR A 268 25.86 16.48 28.96
N LEU A 269 26.77 16.51 27.99
CA LEU A 269 26.57 15.88 26.69
C LEU A 269 26.93 14.39 26.80
N SER A 270 25.93 13.52 26.92
CA SER A 270 26.15 12.07 27.02
C SER A 270 26.49 11.44 25.68
N LYS A 271 26.00 12.03 24.58
CA LYS A 271 26.15 11.46 23.24
C LYS A 271 26.13 12.53 22.15
N ASP A 272 27.11 12.48 21.26
CA ASP A 272 27.16 13.23 20.00
C ASP A 272 27.37 12.19 18.88
N GLU A 273 26.29 11.83 18.18
CA GLU A 273 26.36 10.87 17.05
C GLU A 273 26.00 11.55 15.74
N SER A 274 26.65 11.14 14.66
CA SER A 274 26.40 11.69 13.33
C SER A 274 26.29 10.58 12.29
N GLY A 275 25.46 10.80 11.27
CA GLY A 275 25.21 9.80 10.25
C GLY A 275 24.08 10.16 9.30
N TYR A 276 23.69 9.19 8.48
CA TYR A 276 22.55 9.32 7.58
C TYR A 276 21.35 8.56 8.11
N LEU A 277 20.24 9.25 8.36
CA LEU A 277 18.97 8.65 8.75
C LEU A 277 18.10 8.40 7.51
N PHE A 278 18.01 7.15 7.09
CA PHE A 278 17.21 6.72 5.96
C PHE A 278 15.74 6.54 6.34
N ASN A 279 14.86 7.01 5.47
CA ASN A 279 13.44 6.72 5.45
C ASN A 279 13.09 6.11 4.08
N PHE A 280 13.09 4.78 4.03
CA PHE A 280 12.75 4.04 2.81
C PHE A 280 11.24 4.09 2.54
N GLN A 281 10.86 4.81 1.48
CA GLN A 281 9.48 4.95 1.05
C GLN A 281 9.00 3.80 0.16
N ASP A 282 9.93 3.11 -0.51
CA ASP A 282 9.67 2.01 -1.43
C ASP A 282 9.86 0.63 -0.78
N ARG A 283 9.08 -0.37 -1.22
CA ARG A 283 9.08 -1.75 -0.67
C ARG A 283 10.45 -2.44 -0.75
N ARG A 284 11.23 -2.19 -1.81
CA ARG A 284 12.57 -2.75 -2.01
C ARG A 284 13.63 -2.20 -1.04
N LYS A 285 13.33 -1.11 -0.31
CA LYS A 285 14.24 -0.48 0.68
C LYS A 285 15.65 -0.29 0.13
N GLU A 286 16.67 -0.76 0.84
CA GLU A 286 18.07 -0.62 0.47
C GLU A 286 18.59 -1.62 -0.57
N SER A 287 17.87 -2.71 -0.86
CA SER A 287 18.42 -3.84 -1.62
C SER A 287 18.89 -3.45 -3.02
N THR A 288 18.11 -2.62 -3.71
CA THR A 288 18.44 -2.09 -5.04
C THR A 288 19.68 -1.20 -5.03
N PHE A 289 19.94 -0.46 -3.95
CA PHE A 289 21.14 0.37 -3.84
C PHE A 289 22.38 -0.48 -3.56
N VAL A 290 22.24 -1.53 -2.74
CA VAL A 290 23.31 -2.51 -2.53
C VAL A 290 23.67 -3.20 -3.84
N GLU A 291 22.67 -3.66 -4.61
CA GLU A 291 22.86 -4.22 -5.96
C GLU A 291 23.53 -3.23 -6.92
N ALA A 292 23.30 -1.92 -6.74
CA ALA A 292 23.94 -0.85 -7.51
C ALA A 292 25.32 -0.41 -6.95
N ASN A 293 25.90 -1.14 -6.00
CA ASN A 293 27.19 -0.85 -5.36
C ASN A 293 27.25 0.46 -4.55
N VAL A 294 26.12 0.94 -4.03
CA VAL A 294 26.13 2.03 -3.04
C VAL A 294 26.69 1.51 -1.72
N ASN A 295 27.68 2.20 -1.16
CA ASN A 295 28.28 1.77 0.10
C ASN A 295 27.35 2.04 1.30
N LEU A 296 26.61 1.01 1.72
CA LEU A 296 25.73 1.04 2.89
C LEU A 296 26.27 0.17 4.04
N THR A 297 27.59 -0.05 4.08
CA THR A 297 28.24 -0.87 5.11
C THR A 297 28.04 -0.23 6.49
N GLY A 298 27.47 -0.98 7.44
CA GLY A 298 27.18 -0.48 8.79
C GLY A 298 25.79 0.15 8.96
N LEU A 299 24.94 0.12 7.92
CA LEU A 299 23.53 0.50 8.02
C LEU A 299 22.78 -0.45 8.97
N TYR A 300 22.13 0.09 10.00
CA TYR A 300 21.34 -0.69 10.96
C TYR A 300 19.93 -0.13 11.18
N SER A 301 18.98 -0.98 11.59
CA SER A 301 17.60 -0.56 11.90
C SER A 301 17.54 0.22 13.21
N ILE A 302 16.79 1.34 13.22
CA ILE A 302 16.57 2.13 14.44
C ILE A 302 15.45 1.59 15.33
N LYS A 303 14.81 0.47 14.96
CA LYS A 303 13.65 -0.09 15.66
C LYS A 303 13.90 -0.28 17.16
N SER A 304 15.06 -0.79 17.55
CA SER A 304 15.42 -0.97 18.96
C SER A 304 15.62 0.35 19.71
N LYS A 305 16.01 1.43 19.02
CA LYS A 305 16.05 2.78 19.60
C LYS A 305 14.63 3.30 19.85
N CYS A 306 13.68 3.01 18.97
CA CYS A 306 12.28 3.41 19.11
C CYS A 306 11.58 2.85 20.36
N GLU A 307 12.07 1.74 20.89
CA GLU A 307 11.55 1.13 22.13
C GLU A 307 12.10 1.80 23.40
N LYS A 308 13.27 2.46 23.30
CA LYS A 308 14.02 2.97 24.46
C LYS A 308 14.09 4.49 24.54
N GLN A 309 13.94 5.18 23.42
CA GLN A 309 14.18 6.61 23.30
C GLN A 309 12.96 7.31 22.71
N MET A 310 12.68 8.51 23.22
CA MET A 310 11.69 9.42 22.64
C MET A 310 11.89 9.54 21.14
N MET A 311 10.86 9.20 20.35
CA MET A 311 10.91 9.25 18.89
C MET A 311 12.18 8.60 18.29
N CYS A 312 12.58 7.45 18.85
CA CYS A 312 13.77 6.69 18.45
C CYS A 312 15.11 7.44 18.62
N GLY A 313 15.12 8.60 19.29
CA GLY A 313 16.29 9.46 19.39
C GLY A 313 16.73 10.03 18.05
N MET A 314 15.79 10.33 17.15
CA MET A 314 16.05 10.72 15.77
C MET A 314 15.17 11.92 15.33
N PRO A 315 15.66 12.79 14.43
CA PRO A 315 14.88 13.91 13.91
C PRO A 315 13.90 13.45 12.83
N LEU A 316 12.76 12.90 13.24
CA LEU A 316 11.70 12.46 12.34
C LEU A 316 11.02 13.69 11.71
N TYR A 317 11.32 13.94 10.42
CA TYR A 317 10.98 15.19 9.73
C TYR A 317 9.49 15.59 9.78
N ASP A 318 8.58 14.66 9.52
CA ASP A 318 7.14 14.89 9.50
C ASP A 318 6.37 13.66 10.01
N TYR A 319 5.04 13.74 10.01
CA TYR A 319 4.17 12.64 10.43
C TYR A 319 4.41 11.35 9.63
N ARG A 320 4.87 11.41 8.37
CA ARG A 320 5.16 10.23 7.54
C ARG A 320 6.44 9.55 8.00
N TYR A 321 7.45 10.33 8.40
CA TYR A 321 8.63 9.80 9.09
C TYR A 321 8.24 9.13 10.41
N VAL A 322 7.35 9.74 11.19
CA VAL A 322 6.87 9.14 12.46
C VAL A 322 6.16 7.80 12.22
N LEU A 323 5.29 7.72 11.21
CA LEU A 323 4.58 6.48 10.87
C LEU A 323 5.53 5.39 10.33
N ASN A 324 6.56 5.77 9.55
CA ASN A 324 7.51 4.83 8.94
C ASN A 324 8.76 4.57 9.79
N ARG A 325 8.87 5.14 10.99
CA ARG A 325 10.09 5.10 11.83
C ARG A 325 10.63 3.70 12.13
N LEU A 326 9.78 2.70 12.20
CA LEU A 326 10.19 1.31 12.47
C LEU A 326 10.94 0.68 11.29
N GLU A 327 10.74 1.20 10.08
CA GLU A 327 11.43 0.80 8.86
C GLU A 327 12.66 1.68 8.55
N SER A 328 12.85 2.76 9.31
CA SER A 328 14.01 3.64 9.18
C SER A 328 15.30 2.94 9.60
N LYS A 329 16.39 3.37 8.96
CA LYS A 329 17.74 2.85 9.23
C LYS A 329 18.72 3.98 9.40
N PHE A 330 19.76 3.76 10.18
CA PHE A 330 20.80 4.76 10.42
C PHE A 330 22.15 4.22 9.93
N LEU A 331 22.86 5.03 9.18
CA LEU A 331 24.22 4.77 8.70
C LEU A 331 25.19 5.73 9.39
N PRO A 332 25.97 5.28 10.38
CA PRO A 332 26.93 6.14 11.07
C PRO A 332 27.98 6.71 10.12
N ARG A 333 28.44 7.93 10.43
CA ARG A 333 29.62 8.54 9.82
C ARG A 333 30.74 8.65 10.84
N THR A 334 31.98 8.54 10.37
CA THR A 334 33.17 8.80 11.20
C THR A 334 33.39 10.28 11.40
N ASN A 335 33.22 11.08 10.35
CA ASN A 335 33.28 12.54 10.44
C ASN A 335 31.89 13.08 10.77
N PRO A 336 31.73 13.83 11.87
CA PRO A 336 30.46 14.47 12.18
C PRO A 336 30.07 15.50 11.13
N ILE A 337 28.77 15.56 10.83
CA ILE A 337 28.19 16.62 10.02
C ILE A 337 28.22 17.89 10.85
N GLU A 338 28.86 18.92 10.33
CA GLU A 338 28.76 20.25 10.93
C GLU A 338 27.47 20.91 10.42
N PRO A 339 26.49 21.19 11.32
CA PRO A 339 25.28 21.89 10.93
C PRO A 339 25.63 23.25 10.32
N PRO A 340 24.96 23.64 9.23
CA PRO A 340 25.28 24.87 8.51
C PRO A 340 24.97 26.14 9.30
N ALA A 341 24.04 26.05 10.25
CA ALA A 341 23.75 27.08 11.23
C ALA A 341 23.38 26.43 12.57
N GLU A 342 23.32 27.25 13.62
CA GLU A 342 22.88 26.80 14.93
C GLU A 342 21.34 26.80 15.00
N THR A 343 20.76 25.66 15.38
CA THR A 343 19.41 25.62 15.92
C THR A 343 19.57 25.71 17.43
N LYS A 344 19.09 26.79 18.04
CA LYS A 344 19.36 27.11 19.43
C LYS A 344 18.06 27.14 20.22
N LEU A 345 17.95 26.20 21.16
CA LEU A 345 16.93 26.21 22.20
C LEU A 345 17.50 26.90 23.44
N GLU A 346 16.90 28.02 23.83
CA GLU A 346 17.21 28.72 25.07
C GLU A 346 16.11 28.43 26.11
N PHE A 347 16.53 27.92 27.26
CA PHE A 347 15.66 27.80 28.44
C PHE A 347 15.62 29.15 29.14
N LEU A 348 14.43 29.75 29.20
CA LEU A 348 14.25 31.11 29.73
C LEU A 348 13.97 31.09 31.23
N ASN A 349 13.02 30.26 31.66
CA ASN A 349 12.50 30.31 33.02
C ASN A 349 11.78 29.01 33.43
N LYS A 350 11.83 28.69 34.73
CA LYS A 350 11.02 27.65 35.38
C LYS A 350 10.27 28.26 36.55
N THR A 351 8.95 28.23 36.48
CA THR A 351 8.06 28.81 37.50
C THR A 351 7.15 27.73 38.07
N ILE A 352 7.15 27.59 39.39
CA ILE A 352 6.18 26.74 40.09
C ILE A 352 4.89 27.56 40.21
N LEU A 353 3.85 27.16 39.47
CA LEU A 353 2.57 27.87 39.47
C LEU A 353 1.77 27.52 40.74
N ASN A 354 1.75 26.22 41.06
CA ASN A 354 1.03 25.63 42.18
C ASN A 354 1.88 24.49 42.77
N PRO A 355 1.59 23.96 43.98
CA PRO A 355 2.38 22.89 44.59
C PRO A 355 2.57 21.65 43.71
N THR A 356 1.65 21.41 42.78
CA THR A 356 1.65 20.25 41.88
C THR A 356 1.92 20.61 40.42
N THR A 357 2.13 21.87 40.06
CA THR A 357 2.24 22.30 38.66
C THR A 357 3.40 23.26 38.43
N VAL A 358 4.21 22.96 37.41
CA VAL A 358 5.38 23.75 37.01
C VAL A 358 5.27 24.16 35.54
N ARG A 359 5.71 25.38 35.21
CA ARG A 359 5.81 25.90 33.85
C ARG A 359 7.27 26.10 33.47
N TYR A 360 7.62 25.63 32.28
CA TYR A 360 8.91 25.87 31.62
C TYR A 360 8.70 26.77 30.41
N GLU A 361 9.53 27.79 30.25
CA GLU A 361 9.47 28.76 29.15
C GLU A 361 10.73 28.67 28.29
N PHE A 362 10.53 28.68 26.97
CA PHE A 362 11.58 28.45 25.98
C PHE A 362 11.55 29.48 24.86
N ASN A 363 12.72 29.77 24.31
CA ASN A 363 12.93 30.47 23.06
C ASN A 363 13.67 29.55 22.09
N LEU A 364 13.10 29.33 20.91
CA LEU A 364 13.70 28.51 19.87
C LEU A 364 14.01 29.35 18.63
N THR A 365 15.27 29.31 18.19
CA THR A 365 15.74 29.88 16.93
C THR A 365 16.35 28.78 16.05
N GLY A 366 16.17 28.89 14.75
CA GLY A 366 16.65 27.86 13.81
C GLY A 366 16.14 28.07 12.40
N PRO A 367 16.24 27.05 11.52
CA PRO A 367 15.82 27.15 10.12
C PRO A 367 14.29 27.18 9.96
N SER A 368 13.84 27.40 8.73
CA SER A 368 12.42 27.47 8.36
C SER A 368 11.61 26.25 8.73
N HIS A 369 12.24 25.08 8.89
CA HIS A 369 11.57 23.83 9.24
C HIS A 369 12.17 23.26 10.54
N MET A 370 11.37 23.22 11.60
CA MET A 370 11.77 22.70 12.90
C MET A 370 10.76 21.68 13.43
N SER A 371 11.22 20.73 14.24
CA SER A 371 10.34 19.84 15.00
C SER A 371 10.64 19.89 16.48
N LEU A 372 9.58 19.82 17.28
CA LEU A 372 9.63 19.59 18.72
C LEU A 372 9.05 18.23 19.04
N PHE A 373 9.76 17.43 19.83
CA PHE A 373 9.31 16.16 20.35
C PHE A 373 9.23 16.26 21.87
N ILE A 374 8.06 16.04 22.44
CA ILE A 374 7.81 16.28 23.87
C ILE A 374 7.29 14.99 24.51
N GLN A 375 8.02 14.49 25.51
CA GLN A 375 7.66 13.29 26.27
C GLN A 375 7.83 13.54 27.77
N ALA A 376 6.72 13.52 28.50
CA ALA A 376 6.74 13.51 29.96
C ALA A 376 7.18 12.13 30.49
N TYR A 377 7.74 12.09 31.70
CA TYR A 377 8.01 10.83 32.42
C TYR A 377 6.70 10.22 32.98
N GLU A 378 6.74 8.95 33.38
CA GLU A 378 5.54 8.12 33.65
C GLU A 378 4.60 8.69 34.74
N ASP A 379 5.12 9.46 35.69
CA ASP A 379 4.41 10.09 36.80
C ASP A 379 4.07 11.57 36.57
N VAL A 380 4.27 12.07 35.34
CA VAL A 380 4.12 13.47 34.97
C VAL A 380 3.09 13.63 33.83
N GLU A 381 2.14 14.54 34.01
CA GLU A 381 1.15 14.90 33.00
C GLU A 381 1.45 16.26 32.35
N ILE A 382 1.28 16.38 31.03
CA ILE A 382 1.34 17.69 30.34
C ILE A 382 -0.02 18.39 30.50
N SER A 383 -0.12 19.30 31.46
CA SER A 383 -1.39 19.95 31.81
C SER A 383 -1.78 21.08 30.87
N ASN A 384 -0.80 21.78 30.28
CA ASN A 384 -1.04 22.89 29.34
C ASN A 384 0.22 23.24 28.53
N TRP A 385 0.08 24.03 27.46
CA TRP A 385 1.21 24.52 26.66
C TRP A 385 0.80 25.70 25.76
N SER A 386 1.74 26.25 25.01
CA SER A 386 1.45 27.28 23.98
C SER A 386 0.82 26.74 22.69
N PHE A 387 0.82 25.43 22.47
CA PHE A 387 0.30 24.82 21.25
C PHE A 387 -1.21 24.51 21.33
N SER A 388 -1.79 23.94 20.27
CA SER A 388 -3.23 23.66 20.22
C SER A 388 -3.67 22.73 21.37
N ARG A 389 -4.66 23.16 22.14
CA ARG A 389 -5.26 22.35 23.23
C ARG A 389 -5.83 21.03 22.72
N SER A 390 -6.40 21.04 21.53
CA SER A 390 -7.01 19.85 20.91
C SER A 390 -6.04 18.68 20.76
N TYR A 391 -4.73 18.96 20.68
CA TYR A 391 -3.70 17.93 20.55
C TYR A 391 -3.33 17.31 21.91
N LEU A 392 -3.48 18.04 23.03
CA LEU A 392 -3.42 17.44 24.37
C LEU A 392 -4.65 16.57 24.64
N ASP A 393 -5.83 17.03 24.22
CA ASP A 393 -7.09 16.29 24.43
C ASP A 393 -7.16 15.00 23.59
N ASN A 394 -6.37 14.92 22.51
CA ASN A 394 -6.26 13.76 21.62
C ASN A 394 -4.78 13.34 21.50
N PRO A 395 -4.21 12.73 22.56
CA PRO A 395 -2.79 12.41 22.59
C PRO A 395 -2.43 11.37 21.52
N PRO A 396 -1.18 11.38 21.02
CA PRO A 396 -0.69 10.36 20.12
C PRO A 396 -0.72 8.98 20.80
N PRO A 397 -0.95 7.88 20.03
CA PRO A 397 -1.05 6.55 20.61
C PRO A 397 0.29 6.11 21.21
N TYR A 398 0.27 5.62 22.45
CA TYR A 398 1.46 5.07 23.09
C TYR A 398 2.14 4.01 22.17
N PRO A 399 3.47 4.02 22.01
CA PRO A 399 4.49 4.78 22.75
C PRO A 399 4.91 6.11 22.08
N LEU A 400 4.11 6.67 21.18
CA LEU A 400 4.45 7.93 20.51
C LEU A 400 4.38 9.12 21.47
N SER A 401 5.32 10.04 21.28
CA SER A 401 5.39 11.32 21.99
C SER A 401 4.70 12.42 21.17
N TYR A 402 4.48 13.59 21.75
CA TYR A 402 3.92 14.72 20.99
C TYR A 402 4.94 15.21 19.96
N HIS A 403 4.50 15.45 18.73
CA HIS A 403 5.31 16.02 17.65
C HIS A 403 4.69 17.33 17.18
N ILE A 404 5.36 18.44 17.48
CA ILE A 404 5.00 19.74 16.92
C ILE A 404 5.92 20.00 15.74
N TYR A 405 5.32 20.06 14.56
CA TYR A 405 6.02 20.43 13.34
C TYR A 405 5.81 21.92 13.08
N PHE A 406 6.88 22.71 13.19
CA PHE A 406 6.85 24.16 13.07
C PHE A 406 7.53 24.58 11.77
N ILE A 407 6.82 25.36 10.97
CA ILE A 407 7.33 25.93 9.73
C ILE A 407 7.04 27.42 9.72
N TYR A 408 8.02 28.22 9.29
CA TYR A 408 7.82 29.63 9.01
C TYR A 408 8.24 29.98 7.58
N GLY A 409 7.72 31.09 7.07
CA GLY A 409 8.04 31.63 5.74
C GLY A 409 8.89 32.89 5.84
N ILE A 410 8.25 34.05 5.73
CA ILE A 410 8.93 35.36 5.75
C ILE A 410 9.34 35.75 7.17
N ASP A 411 8.46 35.51 8.15
CA ASP A 411 8.72 35.83 9.55
C ASP A 411 9.64 34.78 10.16
N ASN A 412 10.88 35.17 10.43
CA ASN A 412 11.91 34.34 11.06
C ASN A 412 12.09 34.66 12.55
N SER A 413 11.09 35.29 13.18
CA SER A 413 11.13 35.58 14.60
C SER A 413 11.25 34.29 15.44
N PRO A 414 11.95 34.34 16.59
CA PRO A 414 12.08 33.18 17.46
C PRO A 414 10.74 32.62 17.93
N LEU A 415 10.61 31.29 17.95
CA LEU A 415 9.45 30.62 18.51
C LEU A 415 9.53 30.65 20.04
N ASN A 416 8.71 31.48 20.67
CA ASN A 416 8.53 31.49 22.12
C ASN A 416 7.37 30.56 22.51
N PHE A 417 7.62 29.61 23.41
CA PHE A 417 6.59 28.70 23.88
C PHE A 417 6.82 28.29 25.33
N PHE A 418 5.75 27.84 25.98
CA PHE A 418 5.79 27.27 27.32
C PHE A 418 5.19 25.86 27.34
N LEU A 419 5.63 25.06 28.31
CA LEU A 419 5.12 23.73 28.64
C LEU A 419 4.80 23.69 30.13
N GLU A 420 3.59 23.27 30.48
CA GLU A 420 3.17 23.05 31.87
C GLU A 420 3.02 21.57 32.16
N PHE A 421 3.59 21.17 33.29
CA PHE A 421 3.57 19.81 33.76
C PHE A 421 2.96 19.74 35.16
N THR A 422 2.12 18.73 35.38
CA THR A 422 1.51 18.45 36.67
C THR A 422 2.02 17.11 37.21
N LYS A 423 2.43 17.11 38.48
CA LYS A 423 2.99 15.96 39.19
C LYS A 423 2.39 15.90 40.60
N ALA A 424 1.93 14.74 41.01
CA ALA A 424 1.14 14.58 42.25
C ALA A 424 1.96 14.80 43.54
N ASP A 425 3.25 14.45 43.53
CA ASP A 425 4.15 14.60 44.67
C ASP A 425 4.76 16.02 44.79
N GLY A 426 4.59 16.87 43.77
CA GLY A 426 5.15 18.22 43.71
C GLY A 426 6.68 18.28 43.61
N ASP A 427 7.36 17.14 43.39
CA ASP A 427 8.82 17.10 43.29
C ASP A 427 9.28 17.38 41.86
N PHE A 428 9.78 18.60 41.65
CA PHE A 428 10.34 19.07 40.38
C PHE A 428 11.87 19.19 40.41
N ILE A 429 12.56 18.59 41.39
CA ILE A 429 14.04 18.53 41.47
C ILE A 429 14.58 17.26 40.78
N VAL A 430 13.67 16.47 40.20
CA VAL A 430 13.96 15.30 39.36
C VAL A 430 13.64 15.60 37.89
N PRO A 431 14.11 14.76 36.94
CA PRO A 431 13.66 14.81 35.56
C PRO A 431 12.14 14.78 35.43
N VAL A 432 11.58 15.79 34.77
CA VAL A 432 10.14 15.98 34.55
C VAL A 432 9.75 15.56 33.13
N PHE A 433 10.57 15.89 32.13
CA PHE A 433 10.30 15.53 30.74
C PHE A 433 11.55 15.53 29.86
N GLN A 434 11.39 15.01 28.65
CA GLN A 434 12.37 15.09 27.56
C GLN A 434 11.84 16.00 26.46
N LEU A 435 12.73 16.86 25.94
CA LEU A 435 12.47 17.76 24.82
C LEU A 435 13.48 17.51 23.71
N GLY A 436 12.99 17.03 22.57
CA GLY A 436 13.75 16.88 21.33
C GLY A 436 13.48 18.09 20.45
N VAL A 437 14.53 18.70 19.92
CA VAL A 437 14.45 19.81 18.97
C VAL A 437 15.23 19.40 17.73
N SER A 438 14.63 19.52 16.56
CA SER A 438 15.36 19.39 15.30
C SER A 438 15.22 20.63 14.43
N GLY A 439 16.33 21.04 13.82
CA GLY A 439 16.38 22.03 12.75
C GLY A 439 16.73 21.37 11.43
N HIS A 440 15.85 21.50 10.44
CA HIS A 440 16.00 20.90 9.11
C HIS A 440 16.41 21.96 8.08
N TYR A 441 17.62 21.84 7.54
CA TYR A 441 18.20 22.79 6.58
C TYR A 441 17.92 22.36 5.14
N ILE A 442 16.64 22.27 4.76
CA ILE A 442 16.17 21.65 3.50
C ILE A 442 16.77 22.30 2.25
N GLU A 443 17.08 23.58 2.30
CA GLU A 443 17.62 24.36 1.18
C GLU A 443 19.12 24.07 0.91
N LEU A 444 19.77 23.28 1.77
CA LEU A 444 21.21 23.05 1.72
C LEU A 444 21.53 21.60 1.36
N GLU A 445 22.51 21.43 0.46
CA GLU A 445 22.95 20.10 -0.01
C GLU A 445 23.84 19.37 1.00
N GLY A 446 24.41 20.10 1.96
CA GLY A 446 25.30 19.58 2.99
C GLY A 446 26.78 19.59 2.62
N ASP A 447 27.58 18.88 3.44
CA ASP A 447 29.04 18.87 3.33
C ASP A 447 29.55 18.08 2.10
N ALA A 448 30.84 18.23 1.79
CA ALA A 448 31.45 17.58 0.63
C ALA A 448 31.39 16.05 0.69
N GLU A 449 31.42 15.45 1.89
CA GLU A 449 31.27 14.00 2.08
C GLU A 449 29.84 13.55 1.73
N SER A 450 28.82 14.31 2.14
CA SER A 450 27.41 14.03 1.82
C SER A 450 27.12 14.20 0.34
N GLN A 451 27.68 15.23 -0.31
CA GLN A 451 27.56 15.40 -1.76
C GLN A 451 28.25 14.26 -2.53
N LYS A 452 29.44 13.83 -2.06
CA LYS A 452 30.12 12.65 -2.63
C LYS A 452 29.28 11.38 -2.44
N PHE A 453 28.68 11.19 -1.26
CA PHE A 453 27.80 10.06 -0.99
C PHE A 453 26.54 10.09 -1.89
N ALA A 454 25.91 11.26 -2.04
CA ALA A 454 24.80 11.47 -2.97
C ALA A 454 25.17 11.10 -4.41
N SER A 455 26.37 11.45 -4.88
CA SER A 455 26.83 11.10 -6.22
C SER A 455 27.04 9.59 -6.46
N SER A 456 27.11 8.78 -5.40
CA SER A 456 27.26 7.33 -5.51
C SER A 456 25.97 6.60 -5.87
N PHE A 457 24.81 7.25 -5.71
CA PHE A 457 23.52 6.64 -6.01
C PHE A 457 23.30 6.48 -7.52
N PRO A 458 22.61 5.40 -7.95
CA PRO A 458 22.34 5.15 -9.36
C PRO A 458 21.40 6.20 -9.95
N SER A 459 21.42 6.36 -11.27
CA SER A 459 20.63 7.37 -12.00
C SER A 459 19.10 7.23 -11.89
N TYR A 460 18.60 6.08 -11.41
CA TYR A 460 17.19 5.88 -11.09
C TYR A 460 16.83 6.30 -9.65
N GLY A 461 17.82 6.56 -8.80
CA GLY A 461 17.63 7.05 -7.43
C GLY A 461 17.32 8.55 -7.43
N ILE A 462 16.17 8.92 -6.86
CA ILE A 462 15.76 10.31 -6.66
C ILE A 462 16.02 10.66 -5.21
N LEU A 463 17.09 11.41 -4.97
CA LEU A 463 17.54 11.77 -3.63
C LEU A 463 16.71 12.91 -3.04
N ALA A 464 16.32 12.75 -1.78
CA ALA A 464 15.79 13.81 -0.94
C ALA A 464 16.62 13.83 0.35
N THR A 465 17.58 14.74 0.42
CA THR A 465 18.57 14.80 1.50
C THR A 465 18.92 16.23 1.85
N TRP A 466 19.19 16.48 3.14
CA TRP A 466 19.62 17.77 3.67
C TRP A 466 20.23 17.60 5.07
N PRO A 467 21.03 18.57 5.55
CA PRO A 467 21.54 18.62 6.92
C PRO A 467 20.46 18.83 7.97
N VAL A 468 20.65 18.17 9.11
CA VAL A 468 19.75 18.24 10.27
C VAL A 468 20.54 18.21 11.56
N LEU A 469 20.27 19.16 12.44
CA LEU A 469 20.71 19.13 13.83
C LEU A 469 19.55 18.64 14.69
N TYR A 470 19.79 17.63 15.51
CA TYR A 470 18.85 17.17 16.54
C TYR A 470 19.50 17.32 17.91
N GLN A 471 18.77 17.88 18.86
CA GLN A 471 19.19 18.03 20.24
C GLN A 471 18.10 17.50 21.15
N ARG A 472 18.45 16.58 22.05
CA ARG A 472 17.54 16.08 23.08
C ARG A 472 18.00 16.56 24.45
N PHE A 473 17.12 17.22 25.18
CA PHE A 473 17.34 17.72 26.53
C PHE A 473 16.44 16.99 27.53
N ILE A 474 16.93 16.81 28.75
CA ILE A 474 16.12 16.38 29.91
C ILE A 474 15.98 17.58 30.84
N PHE A 475 14.75 17.88 31.28
CA PHE A 475 14.40 19.04 32.11
C PHE A 475 13.61 18.66 33.36
#